data_AF-A0A965QXH1-F1
#
_entry.id   AF-A0A965QXH1-F1
#
_cell.length_a   1.000
_cell.length_b   1.000
_cell.length_c   1.000
_cell.angle_alpha   90.00
_cell.angle_beta   90.00
_cell.angle_gamma   90.00
#
_symmetry.space_group_name_H-M   'P 1'
#
loop_
_entity.id
_entity.type
_entity.pdbx_description
1 polymer ?
#
loop_
_entity_poly.entity_id
_entity_poly.type
_entity_poly.pdbx_seq_one_letter_code
_entity_poly.pdbx_strand_id
1 'polypeptide(L)'
;VFIRCPNVDCPARCRERLRFFASRGAMDIEGLGDKLVEQLVATGLVRDYADLYRLEAGQLEPLERMGEKSARALVEQIAASKSRGLVRLLNALGIRHVGPRVAALLGARFPTIERLQAASAEELAAVPEIGPVIAATVHEWLASDPGRRTIDSLRRVGLVLDVPQAERVSGGPLAGKTLVVTR
;
A
#
# COMPACT_ATOMS: atom_id res chain seq x y z
N VAL A 1 25.51 7.92 -6.50
CA VAL A 1 24.66 7.23 -7.50
C VAL A 1 24.08 5.99 -6.85
N PHE A 2 22.76 5.90 -6.69
CA PHE A 2 22.11 4.71 -6.16
C PHE A 2 21.80 3.76 -7.31
N ILE A 3 22.53 2.65 -7.41
CA ILE A 3 22.27 1.61 -8.41
C ILE A 3 21.09 0.76 -7.91
N ARG A 4 20.05 0.62 -8.73
CA ARG A 4 18.86 -0.18 -8.42
C ARG A 4 18.69 -1.28 -9.46
N CYS A 5 18.20 -2.44 -9.04
CA CYS A 5 17.82 -3.50 -9.97
C CYS A 5 16.62 -3.03 -10.82
N PRO A 6 16.72 -2.97 -12.16
CA PRO A 6 15.60 -2.53 -13.01
C PRO A 6 14.51 -3.59 -13.11
N ASN A 7 14.83 -4.87 -12.91
CA ASN A 7 13.89 -5.98 -13.03
C ASN A 7 12.77 -5.87 -11.99
N VAL A 8 11.53 -5.68 -12.44
CA VAL A 8 10.34 -5.55 -11.59
C VAL A 8 9.96 -6.85 -10.89
N ASP A 9 10.36 -7.99 -11.48
CA ASP A 9 10.10 -9.34 -10.96
C ASP A 9 11.25 -9.86 -10.08
N CYS A 10 12.20 -8.98 -9.73
CA CYS A 10 13.28 -9.32 -8.82
C CYS A 10 12.71 -9.74 -7.43
N PRO A 11 13.01 -10.96 -6.93
CA PRO A 11 12.51 -11.42 -5.63
C PRO A 11 12.90 -10.49 -4.48
N ALA A 12 14.08 -9.88 -4.53
CA ALA A 12 14.53 -8.93 -3.53
C ALA A 12 13.68 -7.65 -3.51
N ARG A 13 13.22 -7.18 -4.68
CA ARG A 13 12.29 -6.04 -4.77
C ARG A 13 10.89 -6.42 -4.33
N CYS A 14 10.43 -7.63 -4.64
CA CYS A 14 9.15 -8.14 -4.16
C CYS A 14 9.12 -8.18 -2.64
N ARG A 15 10.15 -8.78 -2.03
CA ARG A 15 10.32 -8.83 -0.57
C ARG A 15 10.28 -7.43 0.07
N GLU A 16 11.03 -6.48 -0.46
CA GLU A 16 11.07 -5.12 0.10
C GLU A 16 9.72 -4.42 -0.02
N ARG A 17 9.03 -4.58 -1.15
CA ARG A 17 7.69 -4.06 -1.36
C ARG A 17 6.68 -4.65 -0.38
N LEU A 18 6.71 -5.97 -0.16
CA LEU A 18 5.81 -6.65 0.75
C LEU A 18 6.08 -6.27 2.21
N ARG A 19 7.35 -6.13 2.61
CA ARG A 19 7.73 -5.61 3.94
C ARG A 19 7.17 -4.23 4.18
N PHE A 20 7.39 -3.31 3.23
CA PHE A 20 6.87 -1.97 3.37
C PHE A 20 5.35 -1.93 3.38
N PHE A 21 4.70 -2.75 2.53
CA PHE A 21 3.24 -2.89 2.50
C PHE A 21 2.67 -3.35 3.84
N ALA A 22 3.31 -4.31 4.51
CA ALA A 22 2.91 -4.80 5.82
C ALA A 22 3.14 -3.81 6.98
N SER A 23 4.01 -2.82 6.78
CA SER A 23 4.47 -1.93 7.85
C SER A 23 3.32 -1.13 8.51
N ARG A 24 3.56 -0.70 9.76
CA ARG A 24 2.61 0.12 10.53
C ARG A 24 2.23 1.44 9.85
N GLY A 25 3.09 2.00 9.00
CA GLY A 25 2.78 3.21 8.24
C GLY A 25 1.96 2.97 6.96
N ALA A 26 1.80 1.71 6.58
CA ALA A 26 1.19 1.25 5.34
C ALA A 26 -0.11 0.48 5.65
N MET A 27 -0.19 -0.82 5.36
CA MET A 27 -1.41 -1.60 5.60
C MET A 27 -1.52 -2.17 7.02
N ASP A 28 -0.47 -2.06 7.83
CA ASP A 28 -0.47 -2.45 9.24
C ASP A 28 -0.97 -3.88 9.45
N ILE A 29 -0.20 -4.82 8.89
CA ILE A 29 -0.46 -6.25 8.97
C ILE A 29 0.46 -6.82 10.05
N GLU A 30 -0.08 -6.93 11.26
CA GLU A 30 0.65 -7.53 12.37
C GLU A 30 0.94 -9.02 12.10
N GLY A 31 2.14 -9.47 12.46
CA GLY A 31 2.59 -10.85 12.23
C GLY A 31 3.29 -11.06 10.88
N LEU A 32 3.15 -10.16 9.91
CA LEU A 32 3.87 -10.24 8.63
C LEU A 32 5.28 -9.60 8.74
N GLY A 33 6.16 -10.26 9.49
CA GLY A 33 7.53 -9.79 9.73
C GLY A 33 8.54 -10.17 8.64
N ASP A 34 9.76 -9.63 8.75
CA ASP A 34 10.81 -9.76 7.73
C ASP A 34 11.14 -11.19 7.31
N LYS A 35 11.21 -12.11 8.28
CA LYS A 35 11.50 -13.53 8.04
C LYS A 35 10.36 -14.24 7.34
N LEU A 36 9.12 -13.91 7.69
CA LEU A 36 7.95 -14.52 7.08
C LEU A 36 7.78 -14.05 5.64
N VAL A 37 7.98 -12.76 5.38
CA VAL A 37 7.99 -12.23 4.00
C VAL A 37 9.08 -12.91 3.17
N GLU A 38 10.27 -13.15 3.74
CA GLU A 38 11.31 -13.91 3.05
C GLU A 38 10.86 -15.31 2.66
N GLN A 39 10.23 -16.03 3.58
CA GLN A 39 9.74 -17.38 3.33
C GLN A 39 8.62 -17.40 2.29
N LEU A 40 7.66 -16.49 2.38
CA LEU A 40 6.54 -16.38 1.43
C LEU A 40 7.02 -16.13 0.00
N VAL A 41 8.04 -15.27 -0.17
CA VAL A 41 8.64 -15.00 -1.47
C VAL A 41 9.52 -16.18 -1.93
N ALA A 42 10.30 -16.78 -1.03
CA ALA A 42 11.21 -17.89 -1.37
C ALA A 42 10.45 -19.17 -1.76
N THR A 43 9.32 -19.44 -1.11
CA THR A 43 8.43 -20.57 -1.43
C THR A 43 7.55 -20.31 -2.65
N GLY A 44 7.51 -19.07 -3.17
CA GLY A 44 6.67 -18.68 -4.29
C GLY A 44 5.18 -18.54 -3.95
N LEU A 45 4.81 -18.65 -2.67
CA LEU A 45 3.43 -18.46 -2.20
C LEU A 45 2.94 -17.03 -2.47
N VAL A 46 3.84 -16.04 -2.43
CA VAL A 46 3.51 -14.63 -2.67
C VAL A 46 4.45 -14.03 -3.69
N ARG A 47 3.88 -13.51 -4.78
CA ARG A 47 4.63 -12.81 -5.84
C ARG A 47 4.20 -11.36 -5.99
N ASP A 48 2.96 -11.05 -5.61
CA ASP A 48 2.40 -9.71 -5.59
C ASP A 48 1.63 -9.39 -4.31
N TYR A 49 1.12 -8.17 -4.20
CA TYR A 49 0.34 -7.75 -3.04
C TYR A 49 -0.99 -8.50 -2.90
N ALA A 50 -1.62 -8.88 -4.02
CA ALA A 50 -2.93 -9.52 -4.01
C ALA A 50 -2.84 -10.98 -3.55
N ASP A 51 -1.71 -11.65 -3.81
CA ASP A 51 -1.42 -13.00 -3.33
C ASP A 51 -1.47 -13.08 -1.79
N LEU A 52 -1.06 -12.03 -1.06
CA LEU A 52 -1.21 -11.98 0.40
C LEU A 52 -2.66 -12.22 0.84
N TYR A 53 -3.61 -11.64 0.12
CA TYR A 53 -5.03 -11.72 0.44
C TYR A 53 -5.70 -13.02 -0.03
N ARG A 54 -4.95 -13.90 -0.71
CA ARG A 54 -5.36 -15.24 -1.14
C ARG A 54 -4.76 -16.35 -0.28
N LEU A 55 -3.88 -16.00 0.67
CA LEU A 55 -3.24 -16.97 1.55
C LEU A 55 -4.27 -17.63 2.47
N GLU A 56 -4.15 -18.95 2.59
CA GLU A 56 -4.90 -19.77 3.54
C GLU A 56 -4.00 -20.19 4.70
N ALA A 57 -4.59 -20.37 5.90
CA ALA A 57 -3.83 -20.71 7.11
C ALA A 57 -3.01 -22.00 6.93
N GLY A 58 -3.57 -23.01 6.25
CA GLY A 58 -2.89 -24.28 5.98
C GLY A 58 -1.65 -24.16 5.09
N GLN A 59 -1.53 -23.09 4.29
CA GLN A 59 -0.32 -22.82 3.49
C GLN A 59 0.80 -22.20 4.33
N LEU A 60 0.46 -21.61 5.48
CA LEU A 60 1.39 -20.94 6.38
C LEU A 60 1.96 -21.86 7.45
N GLU A 61 1.19 -22.86 7.88
CA GLU A 61 1.60 -23.85 8.89
C GLU A 61 2.93 -24.57 8.61
N PRO A 62 3.28 -24.91 7.36
CA PRO A 62 4.57 -25.54 7.07
C PRO A 62 5.78 -24.59 7.20
N LEU A 63 5.55 -23.29 7.35
CA LEU A 63 6.63 -22.30 7.42
C LEU A 63 7.27 -22.28 8.81
N GLU A 64 8.56 -21.95 8.87
CA GLU A 64 9.31 -21.94 10.13
C GLU A 64 8.66 -20.95 11.12
N ARG A 65 8.42 -21.40 12.36
CA ARG A 65 7.79 -20.61 13.43
C ARG A 65 6.35 -20.18 13.15
N MET A 66 5.67 -20.83 12.20
CA MET A 66 4.23 -20.71 12.01
C MET A 66 3.52 -21.93 12.58
N GLY A 67 2.70 -21.70 13.61
CA GLY A 67 1.76 -22.71 14.11
C GLY A 67 0.35 -22.34 13.67
N GLU A 68 -0.59 -23.28 13.77
CA GLU A 68 -1.99 -23.10 13.38
C GLU A 68 -2.60 -21.79 13.89
N LYS A 69 -2.42 -21.49 15.19
CA LYS A 69 -2.94 -20.26 15.81
C LYS A 69 -2.35 -19.00 15.19
N SER A 70 -1.05 -18.97 14.94
CA SER A 70 -0.38 -17.78 14.41
C SER A 70 -0.63 -17.62 12.90
N ALA A 71 -0.76 -18.72 12.16
CA ALA A 71 -1.20 -18.72 10.77
C ALA A 71 -2.63 -18.13 10.64
N ARG A 72 -3.56 -18.60 11.47
CA ARG A 72 -4.94 -18.07 11.48
C ARG A 72 -4.97 -16.59 11.84
N ALA A 73 -4.26 -16.19 12.88
CA ALA A 73 -4.16 -14.79 13.28
C ALA A 73 -3.62 -13.90 12.15
N LEU A 74 -2.61 -14.37 11.41
CA LEU A 74 -2.08 -13.62 10.27
C LEU A 74 -3.11 -13.45 9.16
N VAL A 75 -3.84 -14.51 8.78
CA VAL A 75 -4.89 -14.42 7.77
C VAL A 75 -5.99 -13.46 8.20
N GLU A 76 -6.38 -13.49 9.48
CA GLU A 76 -7.33 -12.53 10.08
C GLU A 76 -6.80 -11.07 9.98
N GLN A 77 -5.52 -10.83 10.30
CA GLN A 77 -4.89 -9.50 10.18
C GLN A 77 -4.81 -9.02 8.72
N ILE A 78 -4.47 -9.91 7.78
CA ILE A 78 -4.46 -9.61 6.35
C ILE A 78 -5.88 -9.22 5.90
N ALA A 79 -6.89 -9.98 6.30
CA ALA A 79 -8.28 -9.66 5.98
C ALA A 79 -8.73 -8.31 6.58
N ALA A 80 -8.38 -8.04 7.84
CA ALA A 80 -8.66 -6.77 8.50
C ALA A 80 -7.97 -5.58 7.80
N SER A 81 -6.80 -5.80 7.19
CA SER A 81 -6.10 -4.74 6.46
C SER A 81 -6.85 -4.24 5.20
N LYS A 82 -7.86 -4.97 4.71
CA LYS A 82 -8.63 -4.55 3.53
C LYS A 82 -9.36 -3.22 3.75
N SER A 83 -9.72 -2.89 4.99
CA SER A 83 -10.49 -1.69 5.34
C SER A 83 -9.62 -0.46 5.69
N ARG A 84 -8.30 -0.53 5.49
CA ARG A 84 -7.37 0.56 5.85
C ARG A 84 -7.48 1.81 4.97
N GLY A 85 -8.14 1.70 3.82
CA GLY A 85 -8.49 2.82 2.96
C GLY A 85 -7.40 3.25 1.96
N LEU A 86 -7.81 4.15 1.06
CA LEU A 86 -6.99 4.59 -0.08
C LEU A 86 -5.68 5.30 0.31
N VAL A 87 -5.69 6.16 1.34
CA VAL A 87 -4.49 6.91 1.76
C VAL A 87 -3.36 5.96 2.17
N ARG A 88 -3.67 4.97 3.01
CA ARG A 88 -2.69 3.99 3.47
C ARG A 88 -2.25 3.07 2.34
N LEU A 89 -3.15 2.71 1.45
CA LEU A 89 -2.82 1.94 0.26
C LEU A 89 -1.86 2.68 -0.68
N LEU A 90 -2.11 3.96 -0.98
CA LEU A 90 -1.24 4.76 -1.85
C LEU A 90 0.18 4.86 -1.30
N ASN A 91 0.31 5.00 0.03
CA ASN A 91 1.61 4.91 0.68
C ASN A 91 2.20 3.50 0.50
N ALA A 92 1.44 2.44 0.81
CA ALA A 92 1.88 1.04 0.76
C ALA A 92 2.36 0.55 -0.62
N LEU A 93 1.81 1.11 -1.71
CA LEU A 93 2.17 0.76 -3.09
C LEU A 93 3.61 1.14 -3.46
N GLY A 94 4.24 2.03 -2.67
CA GLY A 94 5.64 2.42 -2.88
C GLY A 94 5.86 3.15 -4.21
N ILE A 95 4.88 3.93 -4.65
CA ILE A 95 5.00 4.79 -5.84
C ILE A 95 6.10 5.82 -5.56
N ARG A 96 6.98 6.04 -6.54
CA ARG A 96 8.11 6.95 -6.36
C ARG A 96 7.62 8.36 -6.02
N HIS A 97 8.26 9.00 -5.04
CA HIS A 97 7.89 10.31 -4.50
C HIS A 97 6.56 10.37 -3.73
N VAL A 98 5.81 9.25 -3.65
CA VAL A 98 4.57 9.17 -2.86
C VAL A 98 4.90 8.59 -1.49
N GLY A 99 5.06 9.48 -0.51
CA GLY A 99 5.11 9.12 0.91
C GLY A 99 3.79 9.37 1.62
N PRO A 100 3.73 9.22 2.95
CA PRO A 100 2.50 9.38 3.74
C PRO A 100 1.81 10.74 3.53
N ARG A 101 2.60 11.83 3.45
CA ARG A 101 2.08 13.19 3.22
C ARG A 101 1.42 13.33 1.84
N VAL A 102 2.11 12.88 0.78
CA VAL A 102 1.61 12.95 -0.59
C VAL A 102 0.37 12.08 -0.75
N ALA A 103 0.39 10.87 -0.18
CA ALA A 103 -0.76 9.98 -0.19
C ALA A 103 -2.00 10.60 0.50
N ALA A 104 -1.81 11.29 1.62
CA ALA A 104 -2.89 12.00 2.32
C ALA A 104 -3.44 13.17 1.48
N LEU A 105 -2.57 13.97 0.86
CA LEU A 105 -2.96 15.07 -0.03
C LEU A 105 -3.75 14.57 -1.26
N LEU A 106 -3.27 13.48 -1.88
CA LEU A 106 -3.96 12.84 -2.99
C LEU A 106 -5.32 12.27 -2.57
N GLY A 107 -5.40 11.58 -1.43
CA GLY A 107 -6.67 11.05 -0.92
C GLY A 107 -7.67 12.16 -0.57
N ALA A 108 -7.21 13.29 -0.02
CA ALA A 108 -8.07 14.43 0.29
C ALA A 108 -8.69 15.06 -0.97
N ARG A 109 -7.93 15.15 -2.07
CA ARG A 109 -8.42 15.69 -3.35
C ARG A 109 -9.19 14.66 -4.18
N PHE A 110 -8.74 13.42 -4.18
CA PHE A 110 -9.25 12.30 -4.99
C PHE A 110 -9.65 11.14 -4.05
N PRO A 111 -10.87 11.17 -3.48
CA PRO A 111 -11.27 10.28 -2.39
C PRO A 111 -11.55 8.83 -2.81
N THR A 112 -11.37 8.49 -4.09
CA THR A 112 -11.67 7.18 -4.69
C THR A 112 -10.62 6.89 -5.74
N ILE A 113 -10.17 5.64 -5.88
CA ILE A 113 -9.14 5.29 -6.87
C ILE A 113 -9.56 5.65 -8.29
N GLU A 114 -10.85 5.58 -8.63
CA GLU A 114 -11.38 5.89 -9.95
C GLU A 114 -11.17 7.37 -10.30
N ARG A 115 -11.45 8.26 -9.34
CA ARG A 115 -11.16 9.70 -9.47
C ARG A 115 -9.67 9.96 -9.62
N LEU A 116 -8.82 9.25 -8.89
CA LEU A 116 -7.38 9.41 -8.99
C LEU A 116 -6.85 8.91 -10.35
N GLN A 117 -7.41 7.81 -10.87
CA GLN A 117 -7.06 7.28 -12.20
C GLN A 117 -7.55 8.16 -13.35
N ALA A 118 -8.67 8.87 -13.16
CA ALA A 118 -9.21 9.81 -14.15
C ALA A 118 -8.49 11.17 -14.15
N ALA A 119 -7.73 11.49 -13.10
CA ALA A 119 -7.09 12.80 -12.96
C ALA A 119 -5.94 12.99 -13.95
N SER A 120 -5.89 14.17 -14.56
CA SER A 120 -4.75 14.56 -15.42
C SER A 120 -3.50 14.89 -14.59
N ALA A 121 -2.34 14.91 -15.24
CA ALA A 121 -1.10 15.31 -14.58
C ALA A 121 -1.18 16.77 -14.07
N GLU A 122 -1.88 17.65 -14.78
CA GLU A 122 -2.12 19.04 -14.37
C GLU A 122 -3.02 19.11 -13.14
N GLU A 123 -4.09 18.31 -13.07
CA GLU A 123 -4.96 18.26 -11.90
C GLU A 123 -4.25 17.71 -10.66
N LEU A 124 -3.36 16.73 -10.84
CA LEU A 124 -2.50 16.22 -9.78
C LEU A 124 -1.50 17.29 -9.31
N ALA A 125 -0.91 18.06 -10.23
CA ALA A 125 0.02 19.14 -9.92
C ALA A 125 -0.65 20.37 -9.28
N ALA A 126 -1.97 20.51 -9.43
CA ALA A 126 -2.73 21.57 -8.78
C ALA A 126 -2.94 21.33 -7.27
N VAL A 127 -2.66 20.12 -6.78
CA VAL A 127 -2.72 19.82 -5.33
C VAL A 127 -1.57 20.53 -4.63
N PRO A 128 -1.84 21.29 -3.53
CA PRO A 128 -0.79 21.95 -2.78
C PRO A 128 0.33 20.97 -2.40
N GLU A 129 1.58 21.38 -2.61
CA GLU A 129 2.79 20.61 -2.34
C GLU A 129 3.07 19.41 -3.27
N ILE A 130 2.20 19.15 -4.24
CA ILE A 130 2.46 18.18 -5.31
C ILE A 130 2.97 18.92 -6.53
N GLY A 131 4.29 18.94 -6.72
CA GLY A 131 4.91 19.53 -7.90
C GLY A 131 4.71 18.69 -9.17
N PRO A 132 5.05 19.24 -10.35
CA PRO A 132 4.84 18.59 -11.66
C PRO A 132 5.57 17.24 -11.78
N VAL A 133 6.73 17.10 -11.13
CA VAL A 133 7.50 15.84 -11.14
C VAL A 133 6.74 14.71 -10.41
N ILE A 134 6.16 15.01 -9.25
CA ILE A 134 5.41 14.02 -8.46
C ILE A 134 4.12 13.68 -9.20
N ALA A 135 3.42 14.70 -9.69
CA ALA A 135 2.20 14.54 -10.47
C ALA A 135 2.40 13.65 -11.71
N ALA A 136 3.44 13.92 -12.52
CA ALA A 136 3.79 13.10 -13.67
C ALA A 136 4.11 11.65 -13.26
N THR A 137 4.90 11.46 -12.20
CA THR A 137 5.26 10.12 -11.71
C THR A 137 4.04 9.31 -11.28
N VAL A 138 3.09 9.95 -10.57
CA VAL A 138 1.84 9.31 -10.13
C VAL A 138 0.96 8.98 -11.33
N HIS A 139 0.76 9.94 -12.23
CA HIS A 139 -0.04 9.77 -13.44
C HIS A 139 0.50 8.63 -14.32
N GLU A 140 1.80 8.64 -14.61
CA GLU A 140 2.48 7.59 -15.38
C GLU A 140 2.33 6.22 -14.72
N TRP A 141 2.49 6.13 -13.39
CA TRP A 141 2.32 4.86 -12.69
C TRP A 141 0.89 4.33 -12.80
N LEU A 142 -0.11 5.19 -12.58
CA LEU A 142 -1.54 4.84 -12.69
C LEU A 142 -1.93 4.44 -14.12
N ALA A 143 -1.33 5.08 -15.12
CA ALA A 143 -1.53 4.80 -16.54
C ALA A 143 -0.68 3.65 -17.07
N SER A 144 0.28 3.12 -16.30
CA SER A 144 1.12 2.00 -16.70
C SER A 144 0.39 0.67 -16.58
N ASP A 145 0.75 -0.32 -17.40
CA ASP A 145 0.17 -1.66 -17.30
C ASP A 145 0.42 -2.33 -15.93
N PRO A 146 1.63 -2.24 -15.33
CA PRO A 146 1.83 -2.77 -13.98
C PRO A 146 0.96 -2.08 -12.92
N GLY A 147 0.78 -0.76 -13.00
CA GLY A 147 -0.07 -0.01 -12.06
C GLY A 147 -1.54 -0.40 -12.19
N ARG A 148 -2.08 -0.43 -13.42
CA ARG A 148 -3.45 -0.90 -13.70
C ARG A 148 -3.70 -2.32 -13.20
N ARG A 149 -2.80 -3.25 -13.51
CA ARG A 149 -2.90 -4.64 -13.03
C ARG A 149 -2.87 -4.73 -11.50
N THR A 150 -2.02 -3.94 -10.85
CA THR A 150 -1.92 -3.94 -9.39
C THR A 150 -3.22 -3.46 -8.76
N ILE A 151 -3.77 -2.34 -9.22
CA ILE A 151 -5.05 -1.79 -8.73
C ILE A 151 -6.18 -2.78 -8.95
N ASP A 152 -6.26 -3.38 -10.14
CA ASP A 152 -7.32 -4.32 -10.47
C ASP A 152 -7.23 -5.62 -9.64
N SER A 153 -6.03 -6.18 -9.47
CA SER A 153 -5.81 -7.33 -8.61
C SER A 153 -6.21 -7.05 -7.15
N LEU A 154 -5.88 -5.87 -6.63
CA LEU A 154 -6.26 -5.45 -5.28
C LEU A 154 -7.77 -5.23 -5.14
N ARG A 155 -8.43 -4.67 -6.17
CA ARG A 155 -9.89 -4.54 -6.23
C ARG A 155 -10.56 -5.91 -6.15
N ARG A 156 -10.08 -6.89 -6.91
CA ARG A 156 -10.65 -8.25 -6.95
C ARG A 156 -10.55 -9.00 -5.63
N VAL A 157 -9.52 -8.73 -4.82
CA VAL A 157 -9.40 -9.32 -3.49
C VAL A 157 -10.14 -8.51 -2.40
N GLY A 158 -10.84 -7.45 -2.79
CA GLY A 158 -11.78 -6.71 -1.93
C GLY A 158 -11.15 -5.64 -1.05
N LEU A 159 -10.02 -5.04 -1.45
CA LEU A 159 -9.50 -3.86 -0.74
C LEU A 159 -10.45 -2.68 -0.92
N VAL A 160 -10.61 -1.89 0.15
CA VAL A 160 -11.28 -0.60 0.09
C VAL A 160 -10.37 0.39 -0.63
N LEU A 161 -10.78 0.79 -1.83
CA LEU A 161 -10.07 1.73 -2.70
C LEU A 161 -10.59 3.17 -2.58
N ASP A 162 -11.36 3.43 -1.53
CA ASP A 162 -11.90 4.72 -1.18
C ASP A 162 -11.24 5.25 0.10
N VAL A 163 -11.23 6.56 0.26
CA VAL A 163 -10.92 7.19 1.54
C VAL A 163 -12.11 6.93 2.48
N PRO A 164 -11.89 6.27 3.64
CA PRO A 164 -12.93 6.01 4.62
C PRO A 164 -13.62 7.31 5.04
N GLN A 165 -14.93 7.28 5.27
CA GLN A 165 -15.69 8.50 5.62
C GLN A 165 -15.14 9.20 6.88
N ALA A 166 -14.58 8.45 7.83
CA ALA A 166 -13.95 8.99 9.05
C ALA A 166 -12.69 9.85 8.75
N GLU A 167 -12.04 9.66 7.62
CA GLU A 167 -10.87 10.45 7.18
C GLU A 167 -11.27 11.63 6.28
N ARG A 168 -12.53 11.72 5.84
CA ARG A 168 -13.04 12.82 5.01
C ARG A 168 -13.34 14.09 5.79
N VAL A 169 -12.77 14.26 7.00
CA VAL A 169 -12.99 15.45 7.83
C VAL A 169 -12.26 16.65 7.21
N SER A 170 -12.90 17.27 6.22
CA SER A 170 -12.68 18.65 5.85
C SER A 170 -13.21 19.53 6.99
N GLY A 171 -12.31 20.02 7.85
CA GLY A 171 -12.59 21.14 8.76
C GLY A 171 -12.85 20.80 10.23
N GLY A 172 -12.03 19.94 10.86
CA GLY A 172 -11.98 19.86 12.32
C GLY A 172 -11.21 21.04 12.95
N PRO A 173 -11.46 21.40 14.23
CA PRO A 173 -10.87 22.57 14.92
C PRO A 173 -9.34 22.53 15.12
N LEU A 174 -8.66 21.55 14.53
CA LEU A 174 -7.21 21.33 14.61
C LEU A 174 -6.49 21.44 13.26
N ALA A 175 -7.17 21.86 12.20
CA ALA A 175 -6.51 22.17 10.93
C ALA A 175 -5.43 23.26 11.16
N GLY A 176 -4.15 22.90 10.98
CA GLY A 176 -3.01 23.80 11.15
C GLY A 176 -2.23 23.67 12.47
N LYS A 177 -2.54 22.70 13.34
CA LYS A 177 -1.75 22.46 14.57
C LYS A 177 -0.82 21.26 14.43
N THR A 178 0.49 21.52 14.45
CA THR A 178 1.53 20.49 14.57
C THR A 178 1.56 19.97 16.01
N LEU A 179 1.12 18.73 16.23
CA LEU A 179 1.25 18.06 17.52
C LEU A 179 2.57 17.28 17.57
N VAL A 180 3.51 17.77 18.38
CA VAL A 180 4.74 17.04 18.70
C VAL A 180 4.45 16.17 19.92
N VAL A 181 4.54 14.85 19.77
CA VAL A 181 4.52 13.90 20.88
C VAL A 181 5.96 13.66 21.29
N THR A 182 6.42 14.33 22.35
CA THR A 182 7.67 13.98 23.02
C THR A 182 7.42 12.87 24.04
N ARG A 183 8.35 11.91 24.08
CA ARG A 183 8.35 10.72 24.94
C ARG A 183 8.68 11.07 26.39
#